data_AF-A0A4U3KPQ3-F1
#
_entry.id   AF-A0A4U3KPQ3-F1
#
_cell.length_a   1.000
_cell.length_b   1.000
_cell.length_c   1.000
_cell.angle_alpha   90.00
_cell.angle_beta   90.00
_cell.angle_gamma   90.00
#
_symmetry.space_group_name_H-M   'P 1'
#
loop_
_entity.id
_entity.type
_entity.pdbx_description
1 polymer ?
#
loop_
_entity_poly.entity_id
_entity_poly.type
_entity_poly.pdbx_seq_one_letter_code
_entity_poly.pdbx_strand_id
1 'polypeptide(L)'
;MKFIKEHLTCNSYEWSLSNQTGMREMVPTRNRFDRFNGNCVLHMLNLFNKFIAHLTLQDGQQLESMIANELPLALSSELSVFNWLKGKYIYSKPFCELK
;
A
#
# COMPACT_ATOMS: atom_id res chain seq x y z
N MET A 1 -12.01 -5.88 -0.22
CA MET A 1 -11.35 -7.11 -0.73
C MET A 1 -10.12 -7.39 0.13
N LYS A 2 -9.62 -8.63 0.21
CA LYS A 2 -8.30 -8.89 0.81
C LYS A 2 -7.31 -9.22 -0.31
N PHE A 3 -6.26 -8.41 -0.44
CA PHE A 3 -5.17 -8.67 -1.38
C PHE A 3 -4.29 -9.81 -0.85
N ILE A 4 -3.90 -10.70 -1.77
CA ILE A 4 -2.93 -11.78 -1.57
C ILE A 4 -1.75 -11.58 -2.51
N LYS A 5 -0.68 -12.34 -2.31
CA LYS A 5 0.56 -12.23 -3.09
C LYS A 5 0.31 -12.33 -4.59
N GLU A 6 -0.58 -13.22 -5.00
CA GLU A 6 -0.92 -13.52 -6.39
C GLU A 6 -1.65 -12.36 -7.11
N HIS A 7 -2.16 -11.38 -6.34
CA HIS A 7 -2.77 -10.19 -6.90
C HIS A 7 -1.76 -9.09 -7.25
N LEU A 8 -0.55 -9.16 -6.67
CA LEU A 8 0.54 -8.23 -6.95
C LEU A 8 1.16 -8.54 -8.31
N THR A 9 1.52 -7.49 -9.03
CA THR A 9 2.05 -7.57 -10.40
C THR A 9 3.55 -7.35 -10.47
N CYS A 10 4.16 -6.77 -9.43
CA CYS A 10 5.59 -6.57 -9.37
C CYS A 10 6.32 -7.88 -9.01
N ASN A 11 7.20 -8.33 -9.90
CA ASN A 11 7.95 -9.58 -9.75
C ASN A 11 9.25 -9.43 -8.93
N SER A 12 9.61 -8.20 -8.55
CA SER A 12 10.91 -7.89 -7.92
C SER A 12 10.86 -7.85 -6.39
N TYR A 13 9.79 -8.35 -5.79
CA TYR A 13 9.64 -8.32 -4.33
C TYR A 13 10.46 -9.39 -3.62
N GLU A 14 11.13 -8.97 -2.56
CA GLU A 14 11.65 -9.87 -1.54
C GLU A 14 10.55 -10.23 -0.55
N TRP A 15 10.32 -11.53 -0.35
CA TRP A 15 9.29 -12.05 0.55
C TRP A 15 9.92 -12.52 1.87
N SER A 16 10.57 -11.61 2.59
CA SER A 16 11.25 -11.93 3.85
C SER A 16 10.31 -11.80 5.05
N LEU A 17 10.41 -12.74 5.99
CA LEU A 17 9.65 -12.76 7.25
C LEU A 17 10.25 -11.84 8.34
N SER A 18 11.49 -11.40 8.15
CA SER A 18 12.29 -10.68 9.16
C SER A 18 11.73 -9.30 9.56
N ASN A 19 10.93 -8.66 8.69
CA ASN A 19 10.37 -7.33 8.93
C ASN A 19 8.89 -7.35 9.35
N GLN A 20 8.30 -8.52 9.67
CA GLN A 20 6.86 -8.65 9.93
C GLN A 20 6.40 -8.29 11.35
N THR A 21 7.32 -8.06 12.29
CA THR A 21 6.99 -7.78 13.70
C THR A 21 6.11 -6.54 13.89
N GLY A 22 6.18 -5.55 12.99
CA GLY A 22 5.33 -4.36 12.99
C GLY A 22 4.02 -4.47 12.20
N MET A 23 3.89 -5.46 11.31
CA MET A 23 2.76 -5.58 10.36
C MET A 23 1.50 -6.22 10.97
N ARG A 24 1.55 -6.63 12.24
CA ARG A 24 0.37 -7.08 12.99
C ARG A 24 -0.53 -5.94 13.41
N GLU A 25 -0.02 -4.71 13.39
CA GLU A 25 -0.83 -3.55 13.76
C GLU A 25 -1.88 -3.28 12.69
N MET A 26 -3.12 -3.14 13.13
CA MET A 26 -4.23 -2.80 12.24
C MET A 26 -4.25 -1.31 11.87
N VAL A 27 -3.17 -0.57 12.10
CA VAL A 27 -3.07 0.88 11.90
C VAL A 27 -1.71 1.23 11.27
N PRO A 28 -1.60 2.31 10.48
CA PRO A 28 -0.32 2.73 9.93
C PRO A 28 0.62 3.18 11.06
N THR A 29 1.81 2.60 11.12
CA THR A 29 2.76 2.88 12.21
C THR A 29 3.89 3.81 11.75
N ARG A 30 4.78 4.20 12.68
CA ARG A 30 6.03 4.91 12.34
C ARG A 30 7.16 3.95 11.95
N ASN A 31 6.86 2.65 11.81
CA ASN A 31 7.84 1.66 11.39
C ASN A 31 8.31 1.93 9.97
N ARG A 32 9.52 1.44 9.66
CA ARG A 32 10.13 1.61 8.35
C ARG A 32 9.32 0.84 7.31
N PHE A 33 8.90 1.53 6.26
CA PHE A 33 8.29 0.92 5.09
C PHE A 33 9.37 0.55 4.08
N ASP A 34 9.30 -0.67 3.56
CA ASP A 34 10.17 -1.15 2.50
C ASP A 34 9.35 -1.48 1.26
N ARG A 35 9.49 -0.66 0.21
CA ARG A 35 8.76 -0.84 -1.05
C ARG A 35 9.21 -2.06 -1.84
N PHE A 36 10.37 -2.63 -1.53
CA PHE A 36 10.88 -3.84 -2.18
C PHE A 36 10.50 -5.11 -1.41
N ASN A 37 9.91 -4.97 -0.22
CA ASN A 37 9.39 -6.10 0.54
C ASN A 37 7.91 -6.34 0.20
N GLY A 38 7.61 -7.48 -0.41
CA GLY A 38 6.25 -7.83 -0.83
C GLY A 38 5.26 -7.88 0.34
N ASN A 39 5.71 -8.25 1.55
CA ASN A 39 4.87 -8.26 2.74
C ASN A 39 4.50 -6.82 3.18
N CYS A 40 5.45 -5.88 3.11
CA CYS A 40 5.19 -4.46 3.43
C CYS A 40 4.13 -3.88 2.48
N VAL A 41 4.32 -4.09 1.18
CA VAL A 41 3.39 -3.59 0.16
C VAL A 41 2.01 -4.21 0.33
N LEU A 42 1.94 -5.53 0.51
CA LEU A 42 0.68 -6.24 0.70
C LEU A 42 -0.07 -5.78 1.97
N HIS A 43 0.66 -5.56 3.06
CA HIS A 43 0.10 -5.00 4.28
C HIS A 43 -0.47 -3.61 4.02
N MET A 44 0.28 -2.73 3.37
CA MET A 44 -0.13 -1.36 3.05
C MET A 44 -1.40 -1.32 2.18
N LEU A 45 -1.48 -2.14 1.12
CA LEU A 45 -2.68 -2.19 0.26
C LEU A 45 -3.91 -2.69 1.01
N ASN A 46 -3.76 -3.73 1.84
CA ASN A 46 -4.85 -4.24 2.67
C ASN A 46 -5.30 -3.23 3.74
N LEU A 47 -4.35 -2.52 4.35
CA LEU A 47 -4.61 -1.45 5.30
C LEU A 47 -5.37 -0.31 4.63
N PHE A 48 -4.94 0.12 3.45
CA PHE A 48 -5.59 1.17 2.66
C PHE A 48 -7.02 0.77 2.26
N ASN A 49 -7.21 -0.47 1.80
CA ASN A 49 -8.54 -1.01 1.51
C ASN A 49 -9.46 -1.05 2.74
N LYS A 50 -8.88 -1.21 3.95
CA LYS A 50 -9.68 -1.25 5.18
C LYS A 50 -10.15 0.15 5.60
N PHE A 51 -9.30 1.17 5.46
CA PHE A 51 -9.54 2.49 6.04
C PHE A 51 -10.07 3.54 5.08
N ILE A 52 -9.76 3.44 3.79
CA ILE A 52 -10.04 4.52 2.84
C ILE A 52 -11.10 4.13 1.83
N ALA A 53 -11.01 2.93 1.24
CA ALA A 53 -11.87 2.56 0.12
C ALA A 53 -12.05 1.06 -0.02
N HIS A 54 -13.19 0.64 -0.58
CA HIS A 54 -13.36 -0.72 -1.08
C HIS A 54 -12.67 -0.87 -2.44
N LEU A 55 -11.35 -1.08 -2.41
CA LEU A 55 -10.54 -1.25 -3.60
C LEU A 55 -10.94 -2.50 -4.39
N THR A 56 -10.99 -2.34 -5.71
CA THR A 56 -11.01 -3.44 -6.67
C THR A 56 -9.60 -4.00 -6.84
N LEU A 57 -9.47 -5.14 -7.54
CA LEU A 57 -8.15 -5.69 -7.90
C LEU A 57 -7.32 -4.68 -8.70
N GLN A 58 -7.95 -4.02 -9.68
CA GLN A 58 -7.31 -3.03 -10.53
C GLN A 58 -6.84 -1.80 -9.73
N ASP A 59 -7.67 -1.29 -8.80
CA ASP A 59 -7.27 -0.19 -7.92
C ASP A 59 -6.04 -0.56 -7.08
N GLY A 60 -6.00 -1.80 -6.57
CA GLY A 60 -4.85 -2.29 -5.80
C GLY A 60 -3.57 -2.38 -6.62
N GLN A 61 -3.65 -2.87 -7.86
CA GLN A 61 -2.51 -2.94 -8.79
C GLN A 61 -2.04 -1.55 -9.21
N GLN A 62 -2.96 -0.59 -9.37
CA GLN A 62 -2.60 0.79 -9.63
C GLN A 62 -1.85 1.41 -8.45
N LEU A 63 -2.34 1.20 -7.22
CA LEU A 63 -1.66 1.67 -6.01
C LEU A 63 -0.29 0.99 -5.82
N GLU A 64 -0.19 -0.31 -6.10
CA GLU A 64 1.08 -1.05 -6.12
C GLU A 64 2.08 -0.38 -7.08
N SER A 65 1.66 -0.09 -8.32
CA SER A 65 2.49 0.58 -9.31
C SER A 65 2.95 1.97 -8.85
N MET A 66 2.07 2.75 -8.20
CA MET A 66 2.43 4.04 -7.60
C MET A 66 3.50 3.88 -6.51
N ILE A 67 3.36 2.88 -5.62
CA ILE A 67 4.34 2.60 -4.56
C ILE A 67 5.69 2.22 -5.16
N ALA A 68 5.70 1.40 -6.21
CA ALA A 68 6.92 0.92 -6.84
C ALA A 68 7.67 2.05 -7.57
N ASN A 69 6.95 2.89 -8.33
CA ASN A 69 7.55 3.80 -9.30
C ASN A 69 7.59 5.26 -8.83
N GLU A 70 6.61 5.69 -8.04
CA GLU A 70 6.42 7.11 -7.70
C GLU A 70 6.71 7.43 -6.22
N LEU A 71 6.93 6.42 -5.37
CA LEU A 71 7.12 6.66 -3.94
C LEU A 71 8.41 7.47 -3.71
N PRO A 72 8.32 8.67 -3.11
CA PRO A 72 9.50 9.49 -2.84
C PRO A 72 10.47 8.80 -1.89
N LEU A 73 11.76 8.86 -2.21
CA LEU A 73 12.83 8.24 -1.40
C LEU A 73 12.91 8.77 0.04
N ALA A 74 12.44 10.00 0.27
CA ALA A 74 12.40 10.60 1.60
C ALA A 74 11.31 10.01 2.52
N LEU A 75 10.32 9.30 1.96
CA LEU A 75 9.27 8.66 2.76
C LEU A 75 9.76 7.30 3.24
N SER A 76 10.11 7.23 4.52
CA SER A 76 10.64 6.03 5.14
C SER A 76 9.66 5.30 6.05
N SER A 77 8.56 5.93 6.48
CA SER A 77 7.62 5.34 7.44
C SER A 77 6.29 4.92 6.81
N GLU A 78 5.69 3.84 7.32
CA GLU A 78 4.37 3.35 6.87
C GLU A 78 3.30 4.45 6.93
N LEU A 79 3.24 5.22 8.01
CA LEU A 79 2.30 6.32 8.16
C LEU A 79 2.47 7.40 7.08
N SER A 80 3.71 7.76 6.77
CA SER A 80 3.98 8.75 5.72
C SER A 80 3.59 8.23 4.33
N VAL A 81 3.87 6.96 4.06
CA VAL A 81 3.49 6.28 2.80
C VAL A 81 1.97 6.21 2.69
N PHE A 82 1.27 5.83 3.75
CA PHE A 82 -0.18 5.76 3.81
C PHE A 82 -0.83 7.13 3.52
N ASN A 83 -0.34 8.20 4.16
CA ASN A 83 -0.84 9.54 3.94
C ASN A 83 -0.56 10.06 2.52
N TRP A 84 0.60 9.71 1.96
CA TRP A 84 0.93 10.03 0.57
C TRP A 84 -0.01 9.32 -0.41
N LEU A 85 -0.26 8.02 -0.23
CA LEU A 85 -1.24 7.26 -1.01
C LEU A 85 -2.65 7.85 -0.89
N LYS A 86 -3.04 8.26 0.32
CA LYS A 86 -4.34 8.90 0.56
C LYS A 86 -4.49 10.17 -0.27
N GLY A 87 -3.46 11.03 -0.28
CA GLY A 87 -3.44 12.21 -1.14
C GLY A 87 -3.60 11.84 -2.61
N LYS A 88 -2.76 10.93 -3.11
CA LYS A 88 -2.79 10.49 -4.53
C LYS A 88 -4.14 9.90 -4.93
N TYR A 89 -4.70 9.01 -4.12
CA TYR A 89 -5.97 8.33 -4.42
C TYR A 89 -7.15 9.29 -4.47
N ILE A 90 -7.28 10.18 -3.47
CA ILE A 90 -8.36 11.17 -3.40
C ILE A 90 -8.35 12.10 -4.62
N TYR A 91 -7.18 12.53 -5.07
CA TYR A 91 -7.08 13.39 -6.26
C TYR A 91 -7.18 12.62 -7.59
N SER A 92 -6.98 11.30 -7.60
CA SER A 92 -7.06 10.48 -8.80
C SER A 92 -8.47 10.01 -9.18
N LYS A 93 -9.43 9.99 -8.23
CA LYS A 93 -10.82 9.65 -8.55
C LYS A 93 -11.63 10.94 -8.75
N PRO A 94 -12.28 11.14 -9.91
CA PRO A 94 -13.22 12.24 -10.07
C PRO A 94 -14.35 12.08 -9.06
N PHE A 95 -14.82 13.19 -8.49
CA PHE A 95 -15.80 13.32 -7.41
C PHE A 95 -17.15 12.56 -7.59
N CYS A 96 -17.37 11.89 -8.72
CA CYS A 96 -18.65 11.27 -9.08
C CYS A 96 -18.87 9.83 -8.56
N GLU A 97 -17.86 9.18 -7.96
CA GLU A 97 -17.98 7.77 -7.50
C GLU A 97 -17.88 7.56 -5.99
N LEU A 98 -18.10 8.60 -5.19
CA LEU A 98 -18.35 8.43 -3.75
C LEU A 98 -19.87 8.25 -3.55
N LYS A 99 -20.35 7.02 -3.72
CA LYS A 99 -21.67 6.56 -3.28
C LYS A 99 -21.53 5.52 -2.18
#